data_AF-A0A5E4P5D2-F1
#
_entry.id   AF-A0A5E4P5D2-F1
#
_cell.length_a   1.000
_cell.length_b   1.000
_cell.length_c   1.000
_cell.angle_alpha   90.00
_cell.angle_beta   90.00
_cell.angle_gamma   90.00
#
_symmetry.space_group_name_H-M   'P 1'
#
loop_
_entity.id
_entity.type
_entity.pdbx_description
1 polymer ?
#
loop_
_entity_poly.entity_id
_entity_poly.type
_entity_poly.pdbx_seq_one_letter_code
_entity_poly.pdbx_strand_id
1 'polypeptide(L)'
;MKEGQEYDVEIIDVAAKGDGIAKVENFVVFVAGARKGENVRIRISEVRQRFATGEVIGAGTGAPASTSNEGGAAAAETDDVQSDEDTDDAEDDAQA
;
A
#
# COMPACT_ATOMS: atom_id res chain seq x y z
N MET A 1 26.49 -0.61 14.75
CA MET A 1 25.12 -1.16 14.90
C MET A 1 25.12 -2.26 15.93
N LYS A 2 23.99 -2.48 16.61
CA LYS A 2 23.82 -3.50 17.65
C LYS A 2 22.52 -4.26 17.41
N GLU A 3 22.54 -5.56 17.68
CA GLU A 3 21.39 -6.45 17.50
C GLU A 3 20.21 -6.08 18.41
N GLY A 4 18.99 -6.25 17.92
CA GLY A 4 17.75 -5.97 18.64
C GLY A 4 17.38 -4.49 18.76
N GLN A 5 18.19 -3.56 18.25
CA GLN A 5 17.88 -2.13 18.24
C GLN A 5 17.13 -1.69 17.00
N GLU A 6 16.35 -0.64 17.19
CA GLU A 6 15.60 0.05 16.15
C GLU A 6 16.43 1.21 15.60
N TYR A 7 16.47 1.33 14.28
CA TYR A 7 17.16 2.43 13.60
C TYR A 7 16.27 2.98 12.49
N ASP A 8 16.24 4.30 12.37
CA ASP A 8 15.66 4.99 11.23
C ASP A 8 16.69 4.97 10.09
N VAL A 9 16.34 4.35 8.96
CA VAL A 9 17.22 4.24 7.80
C VAL A 9 16.49 4.65 6.53
N GLU A 10 17.24 5.24 5.60
CA GLU A 10 16.75 5.57 4.28
C GLU A 10 17.04 4.43 3.31
N ILE A 11 15.99 3.98 2.63
CA ILE A 11 16.11 2.95 1.60
C ILE A 11 16.59 3.62 0.31
N ILE A 12 17.86 3.39 -0.02
CA ILE A 12 18.47 3.94 -1.24
C ILE A 12 18.18 3.09 -2.48
N ASP A 13 17.87 1.80 -2.28
CA ASP A 13 17.60 0.88 -3.39
C ASP A 13 16.73 -0.31 -2.96
N VAL A 14 16.20 -1.05 -3.92
CA VAL A 14 15.41 -2.28 -3.67
C VAL A 14 15.87 -3.37 -4.63
N ALA A 15 16.05 -4.58 -4.12
CA ALA A 15 16.40 -5.75 -4.90
C ALA A 15 15.21 -6.25 -5.75
N ALA A 16 15.48 -7.02 -6.79
CA ALA A 16 14.44 -7.56 -7.69
C ALA A 16 13.38 -8.44 -6.98
N LYS A 17 13.68 -8.96 -5.79
CA LYS A 17 12.76 -9.74 -4.96
C LYS A 17 11.88 -8.90 -4.01
N GLY A 18 12.09 -7.58 -3.97
CA GLY A 18 11.37 -6.68 -3.04
C GLY A 18 12.08 -6.46 -1.70
N ASP A 19 13.33 -6.86 -1.56
CA ASP A 19 14.15 -6.55 -0.38
C ASP A 19 14.72 -5.13 -0.48
N GLY A 20 14.42 -4.27 0.49
CA GLY A 20 14.98 -2.92 0.56
C GLY A 20 16.44 -2.94 1.01
N ILE A 21 17.24 -2.06 0.42
CA ILE A 21 18.66 -1.89 0.69
C ILE A 21 18.86 -0.48 1.28
N ALA A 22 19.25 -0.45 2.55
CA ALA A 22 19.68 0.76 3.24
C ALA A 22 21.21 0.79 3.34
N LYS A 23 21.80 1.99 3.20
CA LYS A 23 23.24 2.21 3.38
C LYS A 23 23.47 3.30 4.42
N VAL A 24 24.08 2.93 5.54
CA VAL A 24 24.37 3.82 6.66
C VAL A 24 25.88 3.90 6.85
N GLU A 25 26.49 5.06 6.59
CA GLU A 25 27.93 5.31 6.84
C GLU A 25 28.86 4.16 6.38
N ASN A 26 28.64 3.67 5.16
CA ASN A 26 29.39 2.55 4.55
C ASN A 26 29.05 1.13 5.06
N PHE A 27 27.94 0.99 5.79
CA PHE A 27 27.39 -0.28 6.26
C PHE A 27 26.09 -0.59 5.52
N VAL A 28 25.95 -1.82 5.02
CA VAL A 28 24.77 -2.25 4.24
C VAL A 28 23.77 -2.95 5.16
N VAL A 29 22.50 -2.57 5.06
CA VAL A 29 21.42 -3.21 5.80
C VAL A 29 20.35 -3.68 4.85
N PHE A 30 20.04 -4.97 4.91
CA PHE A 30 18.96 -5.58 4.15
C PHE A 30 17.67 -5.53 4.96
N VAL A 31 16.62 -5.01 4.36
CA VAL A 31 15.35 -4.72 5.00
C VAL A 31 14.23 -5.37 4.20
N ALA A 32 13.66 -6.46 4.72
CA ALA A 32 12.55 -7.15 4.06
C ALA A 32 11.28 -6.28 4.09
N GLY A 33 10.65 -6.07 2.93
CA GLY A 33 9.38 -5.32 2.83
C GLY A 33 9.52 -3.80 2.76
N ALA A 34 10.72 -3.26 2.54
CA ALA A 34 10.95 -1.83 2.42
C ALA A 34 11.05 -1.37 0.95
N ARG A 35 10.61 -0.14 0.67
CA ARG A 35 10.56 0.47 -0.67
C ARG A 35 11.59 1.58 -0.86
N LYS A 36 12.07 1.75 -2.10
CA LYS A 36 13.07 2.75 -2.47
C LYS A 36 12.54 4.16 -2.23
N GLY A 37 13.36 5.00 -1.61
CA GLY A 37 13.02 6.40 -1.30
C GLY A 37 12.12 6.58 -0.08
N GLU A 38 11.82 5.51 0.65
CA GLU A 38 11.06 5.58 1.89
C GLU A 38 12.02 5.63 3.09
N ASN A 39 11.67 6.41 4.11
CA ASN A 39 12.34 6.38 5.41
C ASN A 39 11.50 5.51 6.33
N VAL A 40 12.02 4.35 6.69
CA VAL A 40 11.30 3.39 7.53
C VAL A 40 12.13 3.05 8.76
N ARG A 41 11.42 2.75 9.84
CA ARG A 41 12.04 2.30 11.08
C ARG A 41 12.19 0.79 11.04
N ILE A 42 13.43 0.34 11.10
CA ILE A 42 13.78 -1.08 11.01
C ILE A 42 14.27 -1.58 12.35
N ARG A 43 14.06 -2.86 12.63
CA ARG A 43 14.69 -3.55 13.74
C ARG A 43 15.77 -4.48 13.23
N ILE A 44 16.95 -4.38 13.81
CA ILE A 44 18.07 -5.26 13.46
C ILE A 44 17.89 -6.61 14.15
N SER A 45 17.65 -7.66 13.36
CA SER A 45 17.49 -9.02 13.87
C SER A 45 18.85 -9.72 14.00
N GLU A 46 19.78 -9.46 13.08
CA GLU A 46 21.14 -10.03 13.11
C GLU A 46 22.17 -9.05 12.52
N VAL A 47 23.33 -8.93 13.16
CA VAL A 47 24.47 -8.11 12.67
C VAL A 47 25.61 -9.04 12.26
N ARG A 48 26.13 -8.88 11.04
CA ARG A 48 27.33 -9.58 10.54
C ARG A 48 28.50 -8.62 10.37
N GLN A 49 29.67 -9.16 10.00
CA GLN A 49 30.92 -8.38 9.88
C GLN A 49 30.87 -7.21 8.89
N ARG A 50 30.02 -7.28 7.84
CA ARG A 50 29.95 -6.25 6.78
C ARG A 50 28.54 -5.76 6.47
N PHE A 51 27.52 -6.39 7.05
CA PHE A 51 26.11 -6.06 6.79
C PHE A 51 25.23 -6.47 7.98
N ALA A 52 24.02 -5.94 8.04
CA ALA A 52 22.99 -6.40 8.96
C ALA A 52 21.71 -6.77 8.20
N THR A 53 20.91 -7.63 8.81
CA THR A 53 19.58 -8.00 8.33
C THR A 53 18.56 -7.54 9.35
N GLY A 54 17.52 -6.86 8.86
CA GLY A 54 16.45 -6.33 9.68
C GLY A 54 15.10 -6.43 9.00
N GLU A 55 14.07 -6.26 9.80
CA GLU A 55 12.68 -6.24 9.37
C GLU A 55 12.06 -4.88 9.66
N VAL A 56 11.11 -4.45 8.81
CA VAL A 56 10.34 -3.22 9.05
C VAL A 56 9.35 -3.49 10.18
N ILE A 57 9.50 -2.78 11.29
CA ILE A 57 8.64 -2.91 12.48
C ILE A 57 7.52 -1.86 12.54
N GLY A 58 7.59 -0.85 11.69
CA GLY A 58 6.54 0.14 11.51
C GLY A 58 6.27 0.29 10.03
N ALA A 59 5.14 -0.23 9.56
CA ALA A 59 4.58 0.16 8.28
C ALA A 59 4.28 1.66 8.38
N GLY A 60 5.22 2.49 7.92
CA GLY A 60 4.95 3.90 7.68
C GLY A 60 3.70 3.96 6.83
N THR A 61 2.71 4.73 7.27
CA THR A 61 1.42 4.97 6.62
C THR A 61 1.60 5.29 5.14
N GLY A 62 1.73 4.26 4.31
CA GLY A 62 1.40 4.27 2.91
C GLY A 62 -0.09 3.96 2.87
N ALA A 63 -0.89 5.00 2.73
CA ALA A 63 -2.34 4.89 2.61
C ALA A 63 -2.74 3.71 1.70
N PRO A 64 -3.76 2.93 2.10
CA PRO A 64 -4.21 1.74 1.40
C PRO A 64 -4.79 2.13 0.03
N ALA A 65 -4.00 1.99 -1.02
CA ALA A 65 -4.48 2.03 -2.40
C ALA A 65 -4.06 0.73 -3.10
N SER A 66 -4.57 -0.39 -2.59
CA SER A 66 -4.72 -1.63 -3.34
C SER A 66 -5.94 -2.37 -2.79
N THR A 67 -7.10 -1.75 -2.98
CA THR A 67 -8.34 -2.50 -3.11
C THR A 67 -8.26 -3.22 -4.45
N SER A 68 -7.72 -4.43 -4.45
CA SER A 68 -7.87 -5.39 -5.54
C SER A 68 -7.75 -6.78 -4.96
N ASN A 69 -8.66 -7.08 -4.04
CA ASN A 69 -9.12 -8.44 -3.83
C ASN A 69 -10.65 -8.40 -3.79
N GLU A 70 -11.25 -8.08 -4.95
CA GLU A 70 -12.67 -8.35 -5.20
C GLU A 70 -12.79 -9.78 -5.73
N GLY A 71 -12.80 -10.71 -4.79
CA GLY A 71 -13.18 -12.09 -5.01
C GLY A 71 -13.99 -12.54 -3.80
N GLY A 72 -15.31 -12.69 -3.98
CA GLY A 72 -16.11 -13.48 -3.04
C GLY A 72 -17.52 -12.97 -2.78
N ALA A 73 -18.43 -13.37 -3.65
CA ALA A 73 -19.88 -13.45 -3.51
C ALA A 73 -20.49 -13.47 -2.10
N ALA A 74 -21.46 -12.59 -1.88
CA ALA A 74 -22.73 -12.78 -1.15
C ALA A 74 -23.43 -11.41 -1.06
N ALA A 75 -24.74 -11.22 -1.15
CA ALA A 75 -25.90 -11.97 -1.60
C ALA A 75 -26.97 -10.88 -1.83
N ALA A 76 -27.97 -11.19 -2.63
CA ALA A 76 -29.08 -10.31 -2.97
C ALA A 76 -29.75 -9.65 -1.75
N GLU A 77 -30.23 -8.42 -1.91
CA GLU A 77 -31.62 -8.09 -1.61
C GLU A 77 -32.05 -6.83 -2.37
N THR A 78 -33.33 -6.83 -2.70
CA THR A 78 -34.07 -6.07 -3.71
C THR A 78 -34.54 -4.69 -3.23
N ASP A 79 -35.06 -3.93 -4.20
CA ASP A 79 -36.15 -2.97 -4.07
C ASP A 79 -35.83 -1.62 -3.42
N ASP A 80 -35.76 -0.58 -4.25
CA ASP A 80 -36.67 0.56 -4.09
C ASP A 80 -36.75 1.30 -5.45
N VAL A 81 -37.83 0.99 -6.16
CA VAL A 81 -38.40 1.87 -7.18
C VAL A 81 -38.92 3.10 -6.46
N GLN A 82 -38.38 4.27 -6.77
CA GLN A 82 -39.11 5.52 -6.59
C GLN A 82 -38.48 6.63 -7.42
N SER A 83 -39.08 6.88 -8.58
CA SER A 83 -39.14 8.21 -9.21
C SER A 83 -40.29 8.21 -10.20
N ASP A 84 -41.50 7.97 -9.70
CA ASP A 84 -42.70 8.59 -10.26
C ASP A 84 -42.63 10.07 -9.87
N GLU A 85 -42.04 10.89 -10.74
CA GLU A 85 -42.44 12.29 -10.82
C GLU A 85 -42.83 12.57 -12.28
N ASP A 86 -44.15 12.52 -12.47
CA ASP A 86 -44.89 13.23 -13.51
C ASP A 86 -44.28 14.59 -13.82
N THR A 87 -44.16 14.94 -15.09
CA THR A 87 -44.69 16.21 -15.64
C THR A 87 -44.63 16.14 -17.17
N ASP A 88 -45.80 15.91 -17.75
CA ASP A 88 -46.44 16.73 -18.78
C ASP A 88 -45.50 17.55 -19.70
N ASP A 89 -45.42 17.15 -20.96
CA ASP A 89 -45.48 18.13 -22.05
C ASP A 89 -46.21 17.45 -23.22
N ALA A 90 -47.54 17.50 -23.12
CA ALA A 90 -48.38 17.45 -24.29
C ALA A 90 -48.19 18.77 -25.02
N GLU A 91 -47.63 18.76 -26.23
CA GLU A 91 -47.96 19.57 -27.42
C GLU A 91 -47.13 18.98 -28.58
N ASP A 92 -47.53 18.93 -29.84
CA ASP A 92 -48.78 19.08 -30.57
C ASP A 92 -48.35 18.84 -32.05
N ASP A 93 -49.29 18.40 -32.88
CA ASP A 93 -49.24 18.46 -34.35
C ASP A 93 -48.15 17.64 -35.08
N ALA A 94 -48.44 16.42 -35.53
CA ALA A 94 -49.16 16.08 -36.76
C ALA A 94 -48.29 16.06 -38.04
N GLN A 95 -48.70 15.13 -38.89
CA GLN A 95 -48.02 14.59 -40.05
C GLN A 95 -48.03 15.56 -41.25
N ALA A 96 -46.98 15.53 -42.08
CA ALA A 96 -47.03 15.20 -43.52
C ALA A 96 -45.75 15.61 -44.25
#